data_AF-A0A0R3E396-F1
#
_entry.id   AF-A0A0R3E396-F1
#
_cell.length_a   1.000
_cell.length_b   1.000
_cell.length_c   1.000
_cell.angle_alpha   90.00
_cell.angle_beta   90.00
_cell.angle_gamma   90.00
#
_symmetry.space_group_name_H-M   'P 1'
#
loop_
_entity.id
_entity.type
_entity.pdbx_description
1 polymer ?
#
loop_
_entity_poly.entity_id
_entity_poly.type
_entity_poly.pdbx_seq_one_letter_code
_entity_poly.pdbx_strand_id
1 'polypeptide(L)'
;MGRDRDGEIKIISPPFIQTSVRYASMRQIHAALDHSHRGDFECAATLAAAACGMLPAIDSAALPASEALSARVETVAHWLAHGTILDRTGNSRREETIAIRTAEVRIAIHVAIKRFDAAFPEQKTPQMMSFKRAHRFCEEHAIGTKQTAGG
;
A
#
# COMPACT_ATOMS: atom_id res chain seq x y z
N MET A 1 -41.79 32.10 25.84
CA MET A 1 -41.60 30.63 26.01
C MET A 1 -42.27 29.98 24.80
N GLY A 2 -41.65 29.19 23.92
CA GLY A 2 -40.30 28.65 23.87
C GLY A 2 -39.98 28.09 22.46
N ARG A 3 -38.69 28.20 22.10
CA ARG A 3 -37.87 27.40 21.17
C ARG A 3 -38.55 26.70 19.97
N ASP A 4 -38.55 27.38 18.83
CA ASP A 4 -38.38 26.73 17.53
C ASP A 4 -36.89 26.43 17.31
N ARG A 5 -36.51 25.15 17.35
CA ARG A 5 -35.24 24.66 16.79
C ARG A 5 -35.40 23.21 16.32
N ASP A 6 -36.27 23.02 15.34
CA ASP A 6 -36.17 21.88 14.44
C ASP A 6 -35.08 22.19 13.42
N GLY A 7 -33.83 21.94 13.83
CA GLY A 7 -32.68 21.96 12.94
C GLY A 7 -32.75 20.76 12.02
N GLU A 8 -33.49 20.89 10.92
CA GLU A 8 -33.55 19.91 9.86
C GLU A 8 -32.13 19.68 9.31
N ILE A 9 -31.51 18.55 9.66
CA ILE A 9 -30.22 18.13 9.12
C ILE A 9 -30.47 17.75 7.65
N LYS A 10 -30.26 18.70 6.74
CA LYS A 10 -30.15 18.39 5.31
C LYS A 10 -28.91 17.52 5.11
N ILE A 11 -29.12 16.22 5.01
CA ILE A 11 -28.10 15.29 4.53
C ILE A 11 -27.90 15.63 3.05
N ILE A 12 -26.90 16.47 2.77
CA ILE A 12 -26.43 16.70 1.40
C ILE A 12 -25.85 15.36 0.94
N SER A 13 -26.54 14.67 0.02
CA SER A 13 -26.02 13.42 -0.54
C SER A 13 -24.61 13.66 -1.09
N PRO A 14 -23.60 12.90 -0.61
CA PRO A 14 -22.24 13.07 -1.10
C PRO A 14 -22.18 12.83 -2.61
N PRO A 15 -21.30 13.55 -3.34
CA PRO A 15 -21.12 13.30 -4.76
C PRO A 15 -20.67 11.85 -4.99
N PHE A 16 -21.31 11.17 -5.94
CA PHE A 16 -20.91 9.82 -6.34
C PHE A 16 -19.59 9.88 -7.12
N ILE A 17 -18.63 9.03 -6.76
CA ILE A 17 -17.35 8.92 -7.47
C ILE A 17 -17.34 7.61 -8.25
N GLN A 18 -17.43 7.71 -9.57
CA GLN A 18 -17.14 6.58 -10.44
C GLN A 18 -15.63 6.36 -10.52
N THR A 19 -15.16 5.15 -10.25
CA THR A 19 -13.74 4.78 -10.35
C THR A 19 -13.58 3.43 -11.05
N SER A 20 -12.37 3.14 -11.50
CA SER A 20 -11.98 1.81 -12.00
C SER A 20 -10.90 1.21 -11.12
N VAL A 21 -10.69 -0.11 -11.23
CA VAL A 21 -9.57 -0.83 -10.61
C VAL A 21 -8.25 -0.11 -10.89
N ARG A 22 -8.01 0.26 -12.15
CA ARG A 22 -6.82 1.01 -12.60
C ARG A 22 -6.63 2.30 -11.81
N TYR A 23 -7.66 3.14 -11.72
CA TYR A 23 -7.53 4.43 -11.05
C TYR A 23 -7.41 4.30 -9.53
N ALA A 24 -8.13 3.35 -8.93
CA ALA A 24 -8.11 3.10 -7.49
C ALA A 24 -6.74 2.58 -7.04
N SER A 25 -6.22 1.54 -7.69
CA SER A 25 -4.92 0.95 -7.34
C SER A 25 -3.77 1.93 -7.53
N MET A 26 -3.77 2.71 -8.62
CA MET A 26 -2.78 3.77 -8.83
C MET A 26 -2.79 4.82 -7.71
N ARG A 27 -3.96 5.32 -7.31
CA ARG A 27 -4.06 6.32 -6.23
C ARG A 27 -3.62 5.77 -4.88
N GLN A 28 -3.95 4.52 -4.59
CA GLN A 28 -3.53 3.86 -3.36
C GLN A 28 -2.01 3.63 -3.33
N ILE A 29 -1.40 3.20 -4.44
CA ILE A 29 0.07 3.09 -4.55
C ILE A 29 0.73 4.45 -4.31
N HIS A 30 0.18 5.52 -4.88
CA HIS A 30 0.71 6.87 -4.66
C HIS A 30 0.63 7.31 -3.20
N ALA A 31 -0.55 7.16 -2.60
CA ALA A 31 -0.74 7.49 -1.18
C ALA A 31 0.16 6.63 -0.28
N ALA A 32 0.38 5.36 -0.63
CA ALA A 32 1.29 4.49 0.11
C ALA A 32 2.74 5.01 0.08
N LEU A 33 3.22 5.50 -1.06
CA LEU A 33 4.53 6.15 -1.18
C LEU A 33 4.61 7.42 -0.33
N ASP A 34 3.61 8.28 -0.40
CA ASP A 34 3.56 9.53 0.38
C ASP A 34 3.59 9.27 1.89
N HIS A 35 2.79 8.31 2.36
CA HIS A 35 2.79 7.89 3.76
C HIS A 35 4.11 7.24 4.17
N SER A 36 4.71 6.41 3.30
CA SER A 36 6.03 5.81 3.53
C SER A 36 7.13 6.88 3.69
N HIS A 37 7.11 7.94 2.87
CA HIS A 37 8.04 9.06 3.00
C HIS A 37 7.86 9.86 4.29
N ARG A 38 6.63 9.96 4.80
CA ARG A 38 6.31 10.65 6.06
C ARG A 38 6.58 9.80 7.30
N GLY A 39 6.85 8.49 7.14
CA GLY A 39 7.02 7.54 8.24
C GLY A 39 5.72 6.91 8.72
N ASP A 40 4.59 7.14 8.03
CA ASP A 40 3.28 6.58 8.33
C ASP A 40 3.19 5.13 7.80
N PHE A 41 4.01 4.24 8.35
CA PHE A 41 4.24 2.90 7.79
C PHE A 41 3.00 2.00 7.81
N GLU A 42 2.15 2.13 8.83
CA GLU A 42 0.89 1.40 8.92
C GLU A 42 -0.06 1.79 7.78
N CYS A 43 -0.26 3.10 7.57
CA CYS A 43 -1.09 3.62 6.48
C CYS A 43 -0.51 3.20 5.12
N ALA A 44 0.80 3.30 4.96
CA ALA A 44 1.48 2.89 3.73
C ALA A 44 1.27 1.41 3.42
N ALA A 45 1.41 0.53 4.42
CA ALA A 45 1.18 -0.91 4.27
C ALA A 45 -0.28 -1.22 3.88
N THR A 46 -1.25 -0.59 4.56
CA THR A 46 -2.68 -0.76 4.28
C THR A 46 -3.02 -0.37 2.84
N LEU A 47 -2.53 0.78 2.37
CA LEU A 47 -2.79 1.27 1.02
C LEU A 47 -2.12 0.40 -0.05
N ALA A 48 -0.89 -0.05 0.18
CA ALA A 48 -0.21 -0.97 -0.73
C ALA A 48 -0.94 -2.32 -0.82
N ALA A 49 -1.39 -2.85 0.32
CA ALA A 49 -2.17 -4.09 0.38
C ALA A 49 -3.50 -3.96 -0.36
N ALA A 50 -4.24 -2.88 -0.14
CA ALA A 50 -5.49 -2.60 -0.86
C ALA A 50 -5.26 -2.53 -2.38
N ALA A 51 -4.17 -1.90 -2.83
CA ALA A 51 -3.83 -1.82 -4.25
C ALA A 51 -3.55 -3.21 -4.82
N CYS A 52 -2.76 -4.03 -4.12
CA CYS A 52 -2.47 -5.42 -4.49
C CYS A 52 -3.73 -6.28 -4.60
N GLY A 53 -4.68 -6.11 -3.67
CA GLY A 53 -5.92 -6.90 -3.63
C GLY A 53 -6.86 -6.65 -4.82
N MET A 54 -6.71 -5.51 -5.51
CA MET A 54 -7.49 -5.21 -6.73
C MET A 54 -6.80 -5.64 -8.02
N LEU A 55 -5.52 -6.03 -7.96
CA LEU A 55 -4.70 -6.34 -9.14
C LEU A 55 -4.55 -7.86 -9.30
N PRO A 56 -4.45 -8.37 -10.55
CA PRO A 56 -4.19 -9.79 -10.77
C PRO A 56 -2.89 -10.20 -10.05
N ALA A 57 -2.90 -11.42 -9.51
CA ALA A 57 -1.67 -12.02 -9.01
C ALA A 57 -0.67 -12.13 -10.18
N ILE A 58 0.58 -11.74 -9.91
CA ILE A 58 1.70 -12.03 -10.80
C ILE A 58 2.41 -13.26 -10.27
N ASP A 59 2.91 -14.11 -11.17
CA ASP A 59 3.70 -15.27 -10.76
C ASP A 59 4.86 -14.81 -9.90
N SER A 60 4.98 -15.41 -8.71
CA SER A 60 6.02 -15.10 -7.73
C SER A 60 7.43 -15.26 -8.29
N ALA A 61 7.60 -16.02 -9.38
CA ALA A 61 8.85 -16.18 -10.11
C ALA A 61 9.32 -14.87 -10.82
N ALA A 62 8.41 -13.93 -11.10
CA ALA A 62 8.74 -12.61 -11.64
C ALA A 62 9.11 -11.57 -10.56
N LEU A 63 8.99 -11.94 -9.29
CA LEU A 63 9.39 -11.14 -8.13
C LEU A 63 10.70 -11.69 -7.57
N PRO A 64 11.73 -10.86 -7.31
CA PRO A 64 13.02 -11.36 -6.82
C PRO A 64 12.85 -12.11 -5.48
N ALA A 65 13.37 -13.35 -5.45
CA ALA A 65 13.54 -14.33 -4.37
C ALA A 65 13.07 -13.98 -2.94
N SER A 66 11.78 -13.68 -2.75
CA SER A 66 11.22 -13.27 -1.46
C SER A 66 10.01 -14.12 -1.04
N GLU A 67 10.06 -15.44 -1.16
CA GLU A 67 8.98 -16.31 -0.63
C GLU A 67 8.72 -16.06 0.88
N ALA A 68 9.76 -15.78 1.67
CA ALA A 68 9.63 -15.40 3.08
C ALA A 68 9.06 -13.98 3.28
N LEU A 69 9.16 -13.11 2.28
CA LEU A 69 8.75 -11.71 2.34
C LEU A 69 7.34 -11.49 1.78
N SER A 70 6.88 -12.33 0.84
CA SER A 70 5.47 -12.37 0.41
C SER A 70 4.56 -12.81 1.55
N ALA A 71 4.89 -13.93 2.21
CA ALA A 71 4.07 -14.44 3.31
C ALA A 71 3.95 -13.45 4.48
N ARG A 72 5.03 -12.73 4.79
CA ARG A 72 5.01 -11.72 5.85
C ARG A 72 4.23 -10.47 5.46
N VAL A 73 4.38 -9.99 4.22
CA VAL A 73 3.58 -8.87 3.70
C VAL A 73 2.09 -9.23 3.66
N GLU A 74 1.75 -10.44 3.25
CA GLU A 74 0.38 -10.97 3.27
C GLU A 74 -0.16 -11.07 4.69
N THR A 75 0.66 -11.54 5.65
CA THR A 75 0.28 -11.58 7.07
C THR A 75 -0.01 -10.18 7.61
N VAL A 76 0.86 -9.20 7.33
CA VAL A 76 0.66 -7.80 7.75
C VAL A 76 -0.59 -7.22 7.12
N ALA A 77 -0.79 -7.43 5.81
CA ALA A 77 -1.98 -6.98 5.09
C ALA A 77 -3.26 -7.57 5.68
N HIS A 78 -3.27 -8.87 5.94
CA HIS A 78 -4.41 -9.57 6.52
C HIS A 78 -4.71 -9.07 7.93
N TRP A 79 -3.67 -8.87 8.75
CA TRP A 79 -3.82 -8.33 10.09
C TRP A 79 -4.35 -6.89 10.07
N LEU A 80 -3.86 -6.03 9.17
CA LEU A 80 -4.35 -4.65 9.03
C LEU A 80 -5.82 -4.60 8.59
N ALA A 81 -6.27 -5.59 7.81
CA ALA A 81 -7.65 -5.67 7.35
C ALA A 81 -8.62 -6.26 8.38
N HIS A 82 -8.15 -7.17 9.24
CA HIS A 82 -9.03 -8.03 10.05
C HIS A 82 -8.66 -8.15 11.53
N GLY A 83 -7.49 -7.66 11.96
CA GLY A 83 -6.97 -7.86 13.32
C GLY A 83 -6.58 -9.30 13.61
N THR A 84 -6.34 -10.11 12.58
CA THR A 84 -6.07 -11.55 12.71
C THR A 84 -4.77 -11.97 12.02
N ILE A 85 -4.14 -13.03 12.50
CA ILE A 85 -2.99 -13.68 11.86
C ILE A 85 -3.45 -15.05 11.36
N LEU A 86 -3.18 -15.33 10.08
CA LEU A 86 -3.33 -16.67 9.51
C LEU A 86 -2.12 -17.52 9.88
N ASP A 87 -2.35 -18.67 10.50
CA ASP A 87 -1.30 -19.65 10.65
C ASP A 87 -1.08 -20.45 9.36
N ARG A 88 -0.03 -21.29 9.34
CA ARG A 88 0.33 -22.11 8.17
C ARG A 88 -0.73 -23.17 7.84
N THR A 89 -1.67 -23.42 8.74
CA THR A 89 -2.77 -24.38 8.55
C THR A 89 -4.06 -23.70 8.06
N GLY A 90 -4.03 -22.37 7.88
CA GLY A 90 -5.18 -21.58 7.45
C GLY A 90 -6.12 -21.17 8.58
N ASN A 91 -5.80 -21.47 9.83
CA ASN A 91 -6.61 -21.00 10.96
C ASN A 91 -6.26 -19.54 11.26
N SER A 92 -7.30 -18.75 11.48
CA SER A 92 -7.19 -17.34 11.81
C SER A 92 -7.29 -17.16 13.32
N ARG A 93 -6.30 -16.51 13.94
CA ARG A 93 -6.36 -16.11 15.35
C ARG A 93 -6.40 -14.59 15.46
N ARG A 94 -7.25 -14.07 16.34
CA ARG A 94 -7.22 -12.65 16.71
C ARG A 94 -5.93 -12.35 17.46
N GLU A 95 -5.25 -11.31 17.03
CA GLU A 95 -4.01 -10.85 17.65
C GLU A 95 -4.11 -9.35 17.84
N GLU A 96 -3.95 -8.86 19.06
CA GLU A 96 -4.09 -7.42 19.35
C GLU A 96 -2.89 -6.60 18.88
N THR A 97 -1.73 -7.24 18.60
CA THR A 97 -0.52 -6.53 18.19
C THR A 97 0.22 -7.22 17.04
N ILE A 98 0.77 -6.44 16.13
CA ILE A 98 1.73 -6.92 15.13
C ILE A 98 2.91 -5.97 15.00
N ALA A 99 4.11 -6.52 14.81
CA ALA A 99 5.27 -5.74 14.43
C ALA A 99 5.31 -5.55 12.90
N ILE A 100 5.23 -4.30 12.44
CA ILE A 100 5.36 -3.91 11.03
C ILE A 100 6.76 -3.34 10.84
N ARG A 101 7.60 -4.02 10.06
CA ARG A 101 8.95 -3.54 9.76
C ARG A 101 8.92 -2.64 8.53
N THR A 102 9.71 -1.57 8.56
CA THR A 102 9.82 -0.62 7.44
C THR A 102 10.22 -1.29 6.12
N ALA A 103 11.05 -2.34 6.18
CA ALA A 103 11.39 -3.16 5.03
C ALA A 103 10.15 -3.85 4.41
N GLU A 104 9.26 -4.43 5.24
CA GLU A 104 8.04 -5.11 4.78
C GLU A 104 7.12 -4.13 4.03
N VAL A 105 7.00 -2.90 4.52
CA VAL A 105 6.22 -1.84 3.86
C VAL A 105 6.79 -1.48 2.49
N ARG A 106 8.12 -1.31 2.40
CA ARG A 106 8.78 -1.02 1.11
C ARG A 106 8.58 -2.14 0.10
N ILE A 107 8.65 -3.40 0.54
CA ILE A 107 8.37 -4.55 -0.32
C ILE A 107 6.90 -4.59 -0.73
N ALA A 108 5.95 -4.34 0.17
CA ALA A 108 4.53 -4.28 -0.16
C ALA A 108 4.23 -3.25 -1.26
N ILE A 109 4.81 -2.05 -1.14
CA ILE A 109 4.70 -1.00 -2.17
C ILE A 109 5.32 -1.45 -3.50
N HIS A 110 6.51 -2.06 -3.45
CA HIS A 110 7.19 -2.55 -4.65
C HIS A 110 6.35 -3.62 -5.38
N VAL A 111 5.78 -4.57 -4.64
CA VAL A 111 4.90 -5.61 -5.20
C VAL A 111 3.66 -4.98 -5.83
N ALA A 112 3.04 -3.99 -5.18
CA ALA A 112 1.89 -3.28 -5.73
C ALA A 112 2.23 -2.59 -7.05
N ILE A 113 3.39 -1.92 -7.13
CA ILE A 113 3.88 -1.29 -8.37
C ILE A 113 4.10 -2.34 -9.47
N LYS A 114 4.76 -3.47 -9.16
CA LYS A 114 5.03 -4.53 -10.13
C LYS A 114 3.75 -5.17 -10.67
N ARG A 115 2.77 -5.45 -9.79
CA ARG A 115 1.45 -5.95 -10.20
C ARG A 115 0.72 -4.95 -11.06
N PHE A 116 0.82 -3.67 -10.73
CA PHE A 116 0.20 -2.61 -11.51
C PHE A 116 0.80 -2.54 -12.92
N ASP A 117 2.13 -2.49 -13.01
CA ASP A 117 2.86 -2.44 -14.29
C ASP A 117 2.55 -3.67 -15.16
N ALA A 118 2.41 -4.85 -14.56
CA ALA A 118 2.03 -6.07 -15.26
C ALA A 118 0.57 -6.07 -15.74
N ALA A 119 -0.35 -5.54 -14.94
CA ALA A 119 -1.77 -5.46 -15.29
C ALA A 119 -2.08 -4.38 -16.34
N PHE A 120 -1.26 -3.31 -16.41
CA PHE A 120 -1.47 -2.17 -17.30
C PHE A 120 -0.20 -1.76 -18.07
N PRO A 121 0.39 -2.68 -18.88
CA PRO A 121 1.73 -2.51 -19.47
C PRO A 121 1.84 -1.33 -20.45
N GLU A 122 0.76 -1.04 -21.19
CA GLU A 122 0.74 -0.01 -22.23
C GLU A 122 0.41 1.39 -21.69
N GLN A 123 -0.04 1.50 -20.44
CA GLN A 123 -0.63 2.74 -19.92
C GLN A 123 0.24 3.33 -18.83
N LYS A 124 1.37 3.93 -19.23
CA LYS A 124 2.18 4.77 -18.35
C LYS A 124 1.55 6.14 -18.25
N THR A 125 0.61 6.31 -17.31
CA THR A 125 0.02 7.63 -17.04
C THR A 125 1.14 8.65 -16.70
N PRO A 126 0.95 9.96 -16.93
CA PRO A 126 1.91 10.98 -16.50
C PRO A 126 2.25 10.87 -15.00
N GLN A 127 1.27 10.48 -14.17
CA GLN A 127 1.52 10.13 -12.77
C GLN A 127 2.48 8.93 -12.65
N MET A 128 2.30 7.85 -13.42
CA MET A 128 3.26 6.72 -13.48
C MET A 128 4.66 7.07 -13.94
N MET A 129 4.80 7.96 -14.91
CA MET A 129 6.11 8.42 -15.35
C MET A 129 6.81 9.30 -14.30
N SER A 130 6.04 10.01 -13.46
CA SER A 130 6.58 10.66 -12.26
C SER A 130 7.05 9.63 -11.22
N PHE A 131 6.37 8.49 -11.07
CA PHE A 131 6.73 7.41 -10.14
C PHE A 131 8.06 6.74 -10.49
N LYS A 132 8.35 6.51 -11.78
CA LYS A 132 9.65 5.98 -12.22
C LYS A 132 10.81 6.90 -11.87
N ARG A 133 10.58 8.21 -11.82
CA ARG A 133 11.60 9.18 -11.40
C ARG A 133 11.78 9.17 -9.88
N ALA A 134 10.69 9.10 -9.10
CA ALA A 134 10.75 9.02 -7.64
C ALA A 134 11.38 7.70 -7.14
N HIS A 135 11.01 6.55 -7.73
CA HIS A 135 11.60 5.25 -7.39
C HIS A 135 13.10 5.21 -7.71
N ARG A 136 13.50 5.72 -8.89
CA ARG A 136 14.91 5.83 -9.27
C ARG A 136 15.69 6.74 -8.30
N PHE A 137 15.09 7.87 -7.90
CA PHE A 137 15.68 8.76 -6.90
C PHE A 137 15.89 8.03 -5.55
N CYS A 138 14.91 7.25 -5.09
CA CYS A 138 15.05 6.45 -3.87
C CYS A 138 16.11 5.35 -3.98
N GLU A 139 16.22 4.67 -5.13
CA GLU A 139 17.27 3.66 -5.37
C GLU A 139 18.68 4.29 -5.40
N GLU A 140 18.84 5.43 -6.07
CA GLU A 140 20.12 6.14 -6.18
C GLU A 140 20.57 6.74 -4.83
N HIS A 141 19.63 7.22 -4.01
CA HIS A 141 19.94 7.89 -2.73
C HIS A 141 19.91 6.96 -1.51
N ALA A 142 19.38 5.73 -1.63
CA ALA A 142 19.53 4.69 -0.62
C ALA A 142 20.94 4.06 -0.62
N ILE A 143 21.71 4.23 -1.70
CA ILE A 143 23.11 3.75 -1.82
C ILE A 143 24.10 4.74 -1.18
N GLY A 144 23.68 5.95 -0.81
CA GLY A 144 24.55 7.00 -0.24
C GLY A 144 24.88 6.88 1.26
N THR A 145 24.21 6.02 2.04
CA THR A 145 24.43 5.93 3.51
C THR A 145 25.38 4.82 3.95
N LYS A 146 26.25 4.33 3.08
CA LYS A 146 27.37 3.44 3.45
C LYS A 146 28.70 3.91 2.87
N GLN A 147 29.17 5.10 3.26
CA GLN A 147 30.60 5.44 3.31
C GLN A 147 30.77 6.79 4.01
N THR A 148 30.96 6.76 5.33
CA THR A 148 31.67 7.76 6.15
C THR A 148 31.65 7.27 7.61
N ALA A 149 32.32 6.15 7.85
CA ALA A 149 32.81 5.78 9.18
C ALA A 149 34.24 5.29 8.96
N GLY A 150 35.15 6.25 8.88
CA GLY A 150 36.56 6.07 8.59
C GLY A 150 37.27 7.38 8.88
N GLY A 151 37.56 7.58 10.17
CA GLY A 151 38.31 8.68 10.75
C GLY A 151 38.67 8.28 12.17
#